data_AF-A0A529NGA6-F1
#
_entry.id   AF-A0A529NGA6-F1
#
_cell.length_a   1.000
_cell.length_b   1.000
_cell.length_c   1.000
_cell.angle_alpha   90.00
_cell.angle_beta   90.00
_cell.angle_gamma   90.00
#
_symmetry.space_group_name_H-M   'P 1'
#
loop_
_entity.id
_entity.type
_entity.pdbx_description
1 polymer ?
#
loop_
_entity_poly.entity_id
_entity_poly.type
_entity_poly.pdbx_seq_one_letter_code
_entity_poly.pdbx_strand_id
1 'polypeptide(L)'
;GGIPVIKTMREAMAGNSVTRVFGILNGTCNYILTRMEAEGISFDAVLKDAQRLGYAEADPTFDIEGHDTAHKLSILTSLAFGTRIAANDIYMEGISNITQADIRAAGDLGYRIKLLGVAQRTESGIE
;
A
#
# COMPACT_ATOMS: atom_id res chain seq x y z
N GLY A 1 -8.03 7.19 8.50
CA GLY A 1 -8.90 6.93 7.33
C GLY A 1 -10.34 6.77 7.78
N GLY A 2 -11.31 6.86 6.85
CA GLY A 2 -12.75 6.77 7.15
C GLY A 2 -13.40 5.40 6.89
N ILE A 3 -12.67 4.46 6.26
CA ILE A 3 -13.18 3.10 5.99
C ILE A 3 -13.19 2.31 7.31
N PRO A 4 -14.32 1.73 7.74
CA PRO A 4 -14.46 1.07 9.04
C PRO A 4 -13.84 -0.34 9.10
N VAL A 5 -12.66 -0.54 8.49
CA VAL A 5 -12.03 -1.87 8.31
C VAL A 5 -11.75 -2.58 9.64
N ILE A 6 -11.31 -1.85 10.67
CA ILE A 6 -11.04 -2.42 12.00
C ILE A 6 -12.31 -2.98 12.63
N LYS A 7 -13.43 -2.25 12.52
CA LYS A 7 -14.72 -2.69 13.02
C LYS A 7 -15.22 -3.92 12.26
N THR A 8 -15.14 -3.89 10.93
CA THR A 8 -15.53 -5.03 10.09
C THR A 8 -14.74 -6.29 10.46
N MET A 9 -13.42 -6.19 10.61
CA MET A 9 -12.59 -7.34 10.97
C MET A 9 -12.88 -7.88 12.37
N ARG A 10 -13.07 -7.00 13.36
CA ARG A 10 -13.27 -7.41 14.74
C ARG A 10 -14.68 -7.92 15.04
N GLU A 11 -15.70 -7.34 14.41
CA GLU A 11 -17.10 -7.58 14.77
C GLU A 11 -17.82 -8.40 13.70
N ALA A 12 -17.76 -7.98 12.43
CA ALA A 12 -18.50 -8.65 11.36
C ALA A 12 -17.84 -9.95 10.88
N MET A 13 -16.51 -10.06 11.03
CA MET A 13 -15.73 -11.23 10.61
C MET A 13 -15.37 -12.19 11.75
N ALA A 14 -15.87 -11.98 12.97
CA ALA A 14 -15.52 -12.77 14.14
C ALA A 14 -15.76 -14.29 13.99
N GLY A 15 -16.74 -14.69 13.18
CA GLY A 15 -17.04 -16.10 12.88
C GLY A 15 -16.33 -16.68 11.64
N ASN A 16 -15.50 -15.89 10.95
CA ASN A 16 -14.85 -16.29 9.71
C ASN A 16 -13.35 -16.47 9.90
N SER A 17 -12.76 -17.37 9.13
CA SER A 17 -11.31 -17.55 9.07
C SER A 17 -10.74 -16.76 7.89
N VAL A 18 -10.08 -15.65 8.18
CA VAL A 18 -9.40 -14.85 7.16
C VAL A 18 -8.16 -15.61 6.68
N THR A 19 -8.06 -15.81 5.37
CA THR A 19 -6.89 -16.44 4.72
C THR A 19 -5.94 -15.40 4.12
N ARG A 20 -6.46 -14.23 3.73
CA ARG A 20 -5.68 -13.15 3.12
C ARG A 20 -6.31 -11.79 3.36
N VAL A 21 -5.47 -10.78 3.58
CA VAL A 21 -5.82 -9.37 3.56
C VAL A 21 -4.91 -8.68 2.56
N PHE A 22 -5.47 -7.87 1.68
CA PHE A 22 -4.67 -7.01 0.81
C PHE A 22 -5.42 -5.73 0.48
N GLY A 23 -4.67 -4.67 0.19
CA GLY A 23 -5.28 -3.42 -0.22
C GLY A 23 -4.29 -2.29 -0.44
N ILE A 24 -4.81 -1.21 -1.00
CA ILE A 24 -4.11 0.07 -1.11
C ILE A 24 -4.32 0.81 0.20
N LEU A 25 -3.26 0.94 1.00
CA LEU A 25 -3.35 1.48 2.37
C LEU A 25 -2.82 2.91 2.49
N ASN A 26 -2.11 3.40 1.47
CA ASN A 26 -1.51 4.73 1.43
C ASN A 26 -2.07 5.58 0.29
N GLY A 27 -2.61 6.76 0.64
CA GLY A 27 -3.25 7.67 -0.30
C GLY A 27 -2.25 8.39 -1.20
N THR A 28 -1.14 8.88 -0.64
CA THR A 28 -0.08 9.62 -1.33
C THR A 28 0.51 8.77 -2.47
N CYS A 29 0.92 7.53 -2.17
CA CYS A 29 1.46 6.60 -3.17
C CYS A 29 0.45 6.26 -4.25
N ASN A 30 -0.81 6.01 -3.88
CA ASN A 30 -1.84 5.71 -4.86
C ASN A 30 -2.11 6.91 -5.77
N TYR A 31 -2.11 8.13 -5.23
CA TYR A 31 -2.22 9.36 -6.01
C TYR A 31 -1.07 9.48 -7.01
N ILE A 32 0.18 9.31 -6.54
CA ILE A 32 1.38 9.40 -7.38
C ILE A 32 1.32 8.40 -8.54
N LEU A 33 1.15 7.10 -8.25
CA LEU A 33 1.11 6.05 -9.27
C LEU A 33 -0.04 6.23 -10.27
N THR A 34 -1.20 6.70 -9.80
CA THR A 34 -2.36 6.97 -10.67
C THR A 34 -2.07 8.12 -11.63
N ARG A 35 -1.37 9.17 -11.18
CA ARG A 35 -1.00 10.30 -12.04
C ARG A 35 0.12 9.98 -13.01
N MET A 36 1.13 9.25 -12.56
CA MET A 36 2.20 8.76 -13.45
C MET A 36 1.61 7.96 -14.63
N GLU A 37 0.63 7.10 -14.35
CA GLU A 37 -0.12 6.37 -15.36
C GLU A 37 -0.98 7.27 -16.25
N ALA A 38 -1.84 8.10 -15.67
CA ALA A 38 -2.83 8.87 -16.41
C ALA A 38 -2.21 9.97 -17.30
N GLU A 39 -1.13 10.59 -16.82
CA GLU A 39 -0.52 11.77 -17.46
C GLU A 39 0.79 11.45 -18.18
N GLY A 40 1.36 10.27 -17.99
CA GLY A 40 2.59 9.90 -18.67
C GLY A 40 3.85 10.61 -18.14
N ILE A 41 3.80 11.23 -16.95
CA ILE A 41 4.90 12.00 -16.34
C ILE A 41 5.69 11.21 -15.29
N SER A 42 6.93 11.64 -15.01
CA SER A 42 7.85 10.94 -14.10
C SER A 42 7.45 11.04 -12.62
N PHE A 43 7.95 10.10 -11.82
CA PHE A 43 7.78 10.10 -10.36
C PHE A 43 8.14 11.45 -9.73
N ASP A 44 9.34 11.99 -10.02
CA ASP A 44 9.81 13.26 -9.46
C ASP A 44 8.89 14.44 -9.80
N ALA A 45 8.37 14.48 -11.03
CA ALA A 45 7.47 15.54 -11.46
C ALA A 45 6.14 15.46 -10.71
N VAL A 46 5.58 14.26 -10.57
CA VAL A 46 4.34 14.02 -9.82
C VAL A 46 4.53 14.30 -8.34
N LEU A 47 5.64 13.86 -7.74
CA LEU A 47 5.93 14.07 -6.32
C LEU A 47 6.03 15.57 -6.02
N LYS A 48 6.76 16.32 -6.84
CA LYS A 48 6.87 17.78 -6.69
C LYS A 48 5.52 18.46 -6.78
N ASP A 49 4.66 18.02 -7.70
CA ASP A 49 3.32 18.58 -7.84
C ASP A 49 2.39 18.17 -6.68
N ALA A 50 2.48 16.92 -6.21
CA ALA A 50 1.76 16.42 -5.05
C ALA A 50 2.12 17.24 -3.79
N GLN A 51 3.40 17.56 -3.59
CA GLN A 51 3.86 18.43 -2.50
C GLN A 51 3.29 19.84 -2.62
N ARG A 52 3.33 20.42 -3.83
CA ARG A 52 2.78 21.76 -4.09
C ARG A 52 1.27 21.84 -3.83
N LEU A 53 0.54 20.76 -4.13
CA LEU A 53 -0.91 20.65 -3.93
C LEU A 53 -1.30 20.21 -2.50
N GLY A 54 -0.33 19.86 -1.65
CA GLY A 54 -0.57 19.40 -0.28
C GLY A 54 -1.03 17.95 -0.16
N TYR A 55 -0.87 17.13 -1.21
CA TYR A 55 -1.09 15.68 -1.17
C TYR A 55 0.08 14.90 -0.58
N ALA A 56 1.29 15.47 -0.60
CA ALA A 56 2.49 14.89 0.00
C ALA A 56 3.17 15.94 0.90
N GLU A 57 3.81 15.50 1.98
CA GLU A 57 4.59 16.37 2.87
C GLU A 57 5.96 16.72 2.25
N ALA A 58 6.64 17.71 2.85
CA ALA A 58 7.97 18.13 2.41
C ALA A 58 8.99 16.98 2.49
N ASP A 59 8.91 16.16 3.53
CA ASP A 59 9.57 14.86 3.62
C ASP A 59 8.52 13.75 3.42
N PRO A 60 8.42 13.17 2.20
CA PRO A 60 7.41 12.17 1.87
C PRO A 60 7.88 10.74 2.19
N THR A 61 9.05 10.55 2.81
CA THR A 61 9.70 9.24 2.99
C THR A 61 8.77 8.20 3.63
N PHE A 62 8.01 8.61 4.65
CA PHE A 62 7.10 7.71 5.36
C PHE A 62 5.99 7.13 4.47
N ASP A 63 5.59 7.87 3.44
CA ASP A 63 4.64 7.41 2.43
C ASP A 63 5.35 6.58 1.34
N ILE A 64 6.30 7.20 0.63
CA ILE A 64 6.84 6.67 -0.63
C ILE A 64 7.74 5.44 -0.46
N GLU A 65 8.32 5.25 0.72
CA GLU A 65 9.11 4.06 1.09
C GLU A 65 8.25 2.97 1.77
N GLY A 66 6.94 3.19 1.91
CA GLY A 66 5.99 2.16 2.32
C GLY A 66 5.79 2.00 3.84
N HIS A 67 6.41 2.82 4.67
CA HIS A 67 6.30 2.73 6.13
C HIS A 67 4.85 2.87 6.65
N ASP A 68 4.09 3.84 6.13
CA ASP A 68 2.67 4.00 6.47
C ASP A 68 1.85 2.74 6.11
N THR A 69 2.13 2.15 4.95
CA THR A 69 1.49 0.91 4.50
C THR A 69 1.84 -0.25 5.44
N ALA A 70 3.10 -0.41 5.83
CA ALA A 70 3.53 -1.45 6.77
C ALA A 70 2.91 -1.28 8.16
N HIS A 71 2.83 -0.05 8.66
CA HIS A 71 2.19 0.24 9.94
C HIS A 71 0.71 -0.16 9.92
N LYS A 72 -0.02 0.23 8.86
CA LYS A 72 -1.42 -0.16 8.69
C LYS A 72 -1.59 -1.66 8.50
N LEU A 73 -0.71 -2.29 7.71
CA LEU A 73 -0.74 -3.72 7.47
C LEU A 73 -0.49 -4.51 8.75
N SER A 74 0.46 -4.13 9.60
CA SER A 74 0.72 -4.84 10.86
C SER A 74 -0.52 -4.92 11.78
N ILE A 75 -1.31 -3.84 11.83
CA ILE A 75 -2.58 -3.81 12.56
C ILE A 75 -3.59 -4.77 11.92
N LEU A 76 -3.75 -4.72 10.59
CA LEU A 76 -4.68 -5.58 9.87
C LEU A 76 -4.29 -7.06 9.98
N THR A 77 -3.01 -7.38 9.85
CA THR A 77 -2.45 -8.74 10.03
C THR A 77 -2.75 -9.26 11.43
N SER A 78 -2.50 -8.44 12.46
CA SER A 78 -2.77 -8.81 13.85
C SER A 78 -4.26 -9.11 14.08
N LEU A 79 -5.15 -8.31 13.49
CA LEU A 79 -6.60 -8.51 13.58
C LEU A 79 -7.09 -9.71 12.76
N ALA A 80 -6.54 -9.94 11.56
CA ALA A 80 -6.95 -11.02 10.67
C ALA A 80 -6.58 -12.39 11.21
N PHE A 81 -5.39 -12.49 11.80
CA PHE A 81 -4.78 -13.79 12.08
C PHE A 81 -4.60 -14.07 13.58
N GLY A 82 -4.97 -13.12 14.45
CA GLY A 82 -4.86 -13.26 15.90
C GLY A 82 -3.42 -13.30 16.40
N THR A 83 -2.51 -12.59 15.72
CA THR A 83 -1.07 -12.58 16.03
C THR A 83 -0.61 -11.19 16.48
N ARG A 84 0.69 -11.06 16.81
CA ARG A 84 1.36 -9.78 16.98
C ARG A 84 2.58 -9.76 16.08
N ILE A 85 2.70 -8.73 15.26
CA ILE A 85 3.81 -8.51 14.35
C ILE A 85 4.22 -7.04 14.44
N ALA A 86 5.53 -6.76 14.48
CA ALA A 86 5.99 -5.39 14.40
C ALA A 86 5.98 -4.94 12.93
N ALA A 87 5.74 -3.65 12.68
CA ALA A 87 5.84 -3.13 11.31
C ALA A 87 7.24 -3.31 10.72
N ASN A 88 8.28 -3.35 11.56
CA ASN A 88 9.66 -3.60 11.13
C ASN A 88 9.91 -5.04 10.67
N ASP A 89 9.01 -5.98 11.02
CA ASP A 89 9.09 -7.38 10.56
C ASP A 89 8.41 -7.55 9.18
N ILE A 90 7.76 -6.51 8.66
CA ILE A 90 7.10 -6.52 7.35
C ILE A 90 8.11 -6.08 6.30
N TYR A 91 8.25 -6.89 5.24
CA TYR A 91 9.02 -6.50 4.06
C TYR A 91 8.38 -5.27 3.40
N MET A 92 9.21 -4.27 3.10
CA MET A 92 8.79 -3.01 2.49
C MET A 92 9.58 -2.77 1.22
N GLU A 93 8.85 -2.43 0.16
CA GLU A 93 9.39 -1.87 -1.07
C GLU A 93 8.54 -0.66 -1.43
N GLY A 94 9.20 0.50 -1.58
CA GLY A 94 8.57 1.76 -1.92
C GLY A 94 8.18 1.88 -3.39
N ILE A 95 7.79 3.09 -3.79
CA ILE A 95 7.44 3.43 -5.18
C ILE A 95 8.46 4.33 -5.87
N SER A 96 9.52 4.75 -5.15
CA SER A 96 10.50 5.72 -5.61
C SER A 96 11.30 5.27 -6.85
N ASN A 97 11.45 3.95 -7.04
CA ASN A 97 12.15 3.38 -8.20
C ASN A 97 11.24 3.07 -9.39
N ILE A 98 9.93 3.32 -9.30
CA ILE A 98 9.00 3.04 -10.39
C ILE A 98 9.19 4.04 -11.52
N THR A 99 9.38 3.54 -12.73
CA THR A 99 9.57 4.36 -13.92
C THR A 99 8.35 4.36 -14.84
N GLN A 100 8.32 5.31 -15.78
CA GLN A 100 7.32 5.31 -16.84
C GLN A 100 7.45 4.13 -17.80
N ALA A 101 8.64 3.54 -17.91
CA ALA A 101 8.81 2.32 -18.69
C ALA A 101 8.09 1.14 -18.01
N ASP A 102 8.20 1.03 -16.68
CA ASP A 102 7.51 -0.02 -15.91
C ASP A 102 6.00 0.11 -16.02
N ILE A 103 5.46 1.33 -15.87
CA ILE A 103 4.02 1.58 -15.99
C ILE A 103 3.51 1.24 -17.39
N ARG A 104 4.24 1.62 -18.44
CA ARG A 104 3.86 1.27 -19.82
C ARG A 104 3.90 -0.25 -20.06
N ALA A 105 4.98 -0.90 -19.63
CA ALA A 105 5.12 -2.36 -19.77
C ALA A 105 4.00 -3.11 -19.04
N ALA A 106 3.67 -2.68 -17.81
CA ALA A 106 2.53 -3.23 -17.08
C ALA A 106 1.21 -2.98 -17.83
N GLY A 107 1.02 -1.79 -18.38
CA GLY A 107 -0.15 -1.42 -19.17
C GLY A 107 -0.33 -2.25 -20.44
N ASP A 108 0.75 -2.51 -21.19
CA ASP A 108 0.76 -3.35 -22.40
C ASP A 108 0.36 -4.80 -22.10
N LEU A 109 0.65 -5.27 -20.87
CA LEU A 109 0.25 -6.58 -20.36
C LEU A 109 -1.15 -6.59 -19.72
N GLY A 110 -1.86 -5.46 -19.70
CA GLY A 110 -3.20 -5.35 -19.10
C GLY A 110 -3.21 -5.19 -17.57
N TYR A 111 -2.06 -4.87 -16.96
CA TYR A 111 -1.90 -4.68 -15.52
C TYR A 111 -1.81 -3.20 -15.12
N ARG A 112 -1.77 -2.99 -13.80
CA ARG A 112 -1.64 -1.69 -13.13
C ARG A 112 -0.63 -1.80 -12.00
N ILE A 113 0.19 -0.77 -11.82
CA ILE A 113 1.14 -0.70 -10.71
C ILE A 113 0.46 -0.01 -9.52
N LYS A 114 0.47 -0.69 -8.36
CA LYS A 114 -0.08 -0.19 -7.09
C LYS A 114 0.82 -0.61 -5.93
N LEU A 115 0.99 0.28 -4.96
CA LEU A 115 1.57 -0.09 -3.67
C LEU A 115 0.51 -0.85 -2.85
N LEU A 116 0.71 -2.16 -2.70
CA LEU A 116 -0.20 -3.04 -1.98
C LEU A 116 0.42 -3.45 -0.64
N GLY A 117 -0.35 -3.30 0.44
CA GLY A 117 -0.10 -4.09 1.65
C GLY A 117 -0.76 -5.44 1.48
N VAL A 118 -0.04 -6.54 1.68
CA VAL A 118 -0.53 -7.91 1.54
C VAL A 118 -0.11 -8.70 2.76
N ALA A 119 -1.06 -9.41 3.37
CA ALA A 119 -0.79 -10.41 4.39
C ALA A 119 -1.61 -11.67 4.10
N GLN A 120 -0.96 -12.82 4.08
CA GLN A 120 -1.54 -14.09 3.68
C GLN A 120 -1.12 -15.19 4.63
N ARG A 121 -2.08 -16.00 5.09
CA ARG A 121 -1.78 -17.23 5.80
C ARG A 121 -1.37 -18.30 4.79
N THR A 122 -0.20 -18.90 5.00
CA THR A 122 0.32 -20.03 4.23
C THR A 122 0.45 -21.25 5.14
N GLU A 123 0.89 -22.38 4.58
CA GLU A 123 1.17 -23.60 5.36
C GLU A 123 2.35 -23.41 6.33
N SER A 124 3.31 -22.54 5.98
CA SER A 124 4.53 -22.28 6.75
C SER A 124 4.43 -21.09 7.71
N GLY A 125 3.43 -20.22 7.57
CA GLY A 125 3.29 -19.05 8.43
C GLY A 125 2.35 -17.98 7.89
N ILE A 126 2.71 -16.72 8.14
CA ILE A 126 2.05 -15.55 7.58
C ILE A 126 3.10 -14.81 6.75
N GLU A 127 2.78 -14.56 5.49
CA GLU A 127 3.58 -13.79 4.53
C GLU A 127 2.95 -12.42 4.29
#